data_AF-A0A026VWN9-F1
#
_entry.id   AF-A0A026VWN9-F1
#
_cell.length_a   1.000
_cell.length_b   1.000
_cell.length_c   1.000
_cell.angle_alpha   90.00
_cell.angle_beta   90.00
_cell.angle_gamma   90.00
#
_symmetry.space_group_name_H-M   'P 1'
#
loop_
_entity.id
_entity.type
_entity.pdbx_description
1 polymer ?
#
loop_
_entity_poly.entity_id
_entity_poly.type
_entity_poly.pdbx_seq_one_letter_code
_entity_poly.pdbx_strand_id
1 'polypeptide(L)' 'ARNILNESFPDRWTGRGGRISWPARSPDLTPLDFFLWGHLKNEVYRDIPTTPEDMRERIQRELVSLNRTIFVL' A
#
# COMPACT_ATOMS: atom_id res chain seq x y z
N ALA A 1 1.09 -6.28 -20.22
CA ALA A 1 1.14 -5.98 -18.77
C ALA A 1 2.22 -4.96 -18.43
N ARG A 2 3.53 -5.25 -18.61
CA ARG A 2 4.62 -4.32 -18.23
C ARG A 2 4.53 -2.93 -18.88
N ASN A 3 4.32 -2.85 -20.19
CA ASN A 3 4.24 -1.56 -20.89
C ASN A 3 3.08 -0.70 -20.37
N ILE A 4 1.90 -1.31 -20.19
CA ILE A 4 0.73 -0.64 -19.61
C ILE A 4 1.03 -0.10 -18.21
N LEU A 5 1.73 -0.87 -17.37
CA LEU A 5 2.09 -0.43 -16.02
C LEU A 5 3.14 0.69 -16.03
N ASN A 6 4.11 0.63 -16.95
CA ASN A 6 5.07 1.71 -17.15
C ASN A 6 4.40 3.01 -17.63
N GLU A 7 3.40 2.91 -18.50
CA GLU A 7 2.64 4.07 -19.00
C GLU A 7 1.68 4.64 -17.95
N SER A 8 0.95 3.77 -17.26
CA SER A 8 -0.08 4.19 -16.29
C SER A 8 0.50 4.61 -14.94
N PHE A 9 1.62 3.98 -14.53
CA PHE A 9 2.24 4.15 -13.21
C PHE A 9 3.76 4.29 -13.34
N PRO A 10 4.27 5.28 -14.10
CA PRO A 10 5.70 5.46 -14.32
C PRO A 10 6.44 5.55 -12.97
N ASP A 11 7.46 4.72 -12.82
CA ASP A 11 8.31 4.57 -11.62
C ASP A 11 7.59 4.24 -10.30
N ARG A 12 6.29 3.95 -10.33
CA ARG A 12 5.45 3.78 -9.14
C ARG A 12 4.92 2.36 -8.93
N TRP A 13 5.04 1.48 -9.91
CA TRP A 13 4.60 0.10 -9.79
C TRP A 13 5.73 -0.84 -9.35
N THR A 14 5.38 -1.86 -8.57
CA THR A 14 6.30 -2.86 -8.03
C THR A 14 6.25 -4.15 -8.84
N GLY A 15 7.42 -4.68 -9.20
CA GLY A 15 7.57 -5.99 -9.83
C GLY A 15 8.93 -6.17 -10.49
N ARG A 16 9.20 -7.35 -11.07
CA ARG A 16 10.49 -7.69 -11.72
C ARG A 16 10.91 -6.71 -12.83
N GLY A 17 9.96 -5.93 -13.34
CA GLY A 17 10.18 -4.97 -14.40
C GLY A 17 9.95 -3.50 -14.04
N GLY A 18 9.72 -3.19 -12.76
CA GLY A 18 9.61 -1.81 -12.30
C GLY A 18 10.98 -1.13 -12.23
N ARG A 19 10.99 0.12 -11.75
CA ARG A 19 12.22 0.88 -11.48
C ARG A 19 13.18 0.14 -10.54
N ILE A 20 12.63 -0.52 -9.53
CA ILE A 20 13.34 -1.47 -8.67
C ILE A 20 12.90 -2.87 -9.08
N SER A 21 13.84 -3.72 -9.46
CA SER A 21 13.56 -5.11 -9.81
C SER A 21 13.44 -5.94 -8.54
N TRP A 22 12.20 -6.13 -8.09
CA TRP A 22 11.91 -6.95 -6.92
C TRP A 22 11.98 -8.45 -7.26
N PRO A 23 12.63 -9.29 -6.44
CA PRO A 23 12.70 -10.72 -6.68
C PRO A 23 11.33 -11.40 -6.61
N ALA A 24 11.21 -12.57 -7.24
CA ALA A 24 9.96 -13.30 -7.28
C ALA A 24 9.61 -13.84 -5.88
N ARG A 25 8.33 -13.71 -5.49
CA ARG A 25 7.79 -14.26 -4.23
C ARG A 25 8.46 -13.68 -2.97
N SER A 26 8.83 -12.41 -3.00
CA SER A 26 9.38 -11.69 -1.84
C SER A 26 8.44 -10.58 -1.34
N PRO A 27 7.27 -10.93 -0.77
CA PRO A 27 6.37 -9.96 -0.15
C PRO A 27 7.05 -9.27 1.05
N ASP A 28 7.99 -9.93 1.72
CA ASP A 28 8.82 -9.35 2.77
C ASP A 28 9.68 -8.16 2.32
N LEU A 29 9.91 -8.01 1.01
CA LEU A 29 10.75 -6.95 0.47
C LEU A 29 9.95 -5.75 -0.08
N THR A 30 8.65 -5.89 -0.34
CA THR A 30 7.88 -4.74 -0.85
C THR A 30 7.41 -3.87 0.33
N PRO A 31 7.57 -2.53 0.29
CA PRO A 31 7.10 -1.67 1.37
C PRO A 31 5.59 -1.79 1.64
N LEU A 32 4.80 -2.10 0.62
CA LEU A 32 3.37 -2.34 0.76
C LEU A 32 3.08 -3.58 1.61
N ASP A 33 3.75 -4.68 1.32
CA ASP A 33 3.52 -5.96 1.98
C ASP A 33 4.22 -6.06 3.34
N PHE A 34 5.43 -5.51 3.47
CA PHE A 34 6.19 -5.49 4.71
C PHE A 34 5.60 -4.54 5.76
N PHE A 35 5.23 -3.32 5.36
CA PHE A 35 4.82 -2.27 6.29
C PHE A 35 3.33 -1.93 6.17
N LEU A 36 2.88 -1.48 5.00
CA LEU A 36 1.57 -0.85 4.85
C LEU A 36 0.42 -1.79 5.26
N TRP A 37 0.41 -3.03 4.75
CA TRP A 37 -0.67 -3.97 5.06
C TRP A 37 -0.70 -4.39 6.53
N GLY A 38 0.46 -4.51 7.19
CA GLY A 38 0.54 -4.78 8.61
C GLY A 38 -0.01 -3.61 9.44
N HIS A 39 0.43 -2.39 9.12
CA HIS A 39 -0.03 -1.18 9.78
C HIS A 39 -1.54 -0.95 9.61
N LEU A 40 -2.05 -1.00 8.37
CA LEU A 40 -3.48 -0.80 8.09
C LEU A 40 -4.34 -1.84 8.82
N LYS A 41 -3.90 -3.10 8.90
CA LYS A 41 -4.63 -4.12 9.66
C LYS A 41 -4.70 -3.76 11.14
N ASN A 42 -3.59 -3.33 11.74
CA ASN A 42 -3.57 -2.96 13.16
C ASN A 42 -4.49 -1.78 13.47
N GLU A 43 -4.54 -0.77 12.60
CA GLU A 43 -5.35 0.43 12.84
C GLU A 43 -6.82 0.25 12.47
N VAL A 44 -7.11 -0.29 11.28
CA VAL A 44 -8.50 -0.43 10.80
C VAL A 44 -9.31 -1.42 11.66
N TYR A 45 -8.65 -2.47 12.16
CA TYR A 45 -9.24 -3.49 13.03
C TYR A 45 -9.01 -3.22 14.53
N ARG A 46 -8.48 -2.06 14.90
CA ARG A 46 -8.32 -1.67 16.32
C ARG A 46 -9.66 -1.72 17.06
N ASP A 47 -10.70 -1.21 16.41
CA ASP A 47 -12.09 -1.30 16.86
C ASP A 47 -12.84 -2.36 16.08
N ILE A 48 -13.93 -2.89 16.65
CA ILE A 48 -14.76 -3.92 16.03
C ILE A 48 -15.20 -3.45 14.62
N PRO A 49 -14.92 -4.23 13.56
CA PRO A 49 -15.41 -3.96 12.22
C PRO A 49 -16.93 -3.89 12.21
N THR A 50 -17.49 -2.84 11.61
CA THR A 50 -18.94 -2.66 11.57
C THR A 50 -19.51 -2.97 10.19
N THR A 51 -19.58 -1.99 9.30
CA THR A 51 -20.09 -2.11 7.93
C THR A 51 -18.94 -2.03 6.93
N PRO A 52 -19.11 -2.57 5.71
CA PRO A 52 -18.14 -2.38 4.64
C PRO A 52 -17.81 -0.91 4.36
N GLU A 53 -18.78 -0.01 4.52
CA GLU A 53 -18.64 1.43 4.30
C GLU A 53 -17.74 2.06 5.37
N ASP A 54 -18.00 1.80 6.66
CA ASP A 54 -17.14 2.26 7.76
C ASP A 54 -15.72 1.72 7.61
N MET A 55 -15.56 0.45 7.24
CA MET A 55 -14.24 -0.14 7.01
C MET A 55 -13.49 0.54 5.86
N ARG A 56 -14.17 0.92 4.76
CA ARG A 56 -13.56 1.70 3.67
C ARG A 56 -13.14 3.08 4.15
N GLU A 57 -13.98 3.77 4.93
CA GLU A 57 -13.65 5.09 5.48
C GLU A 57 -12.45 5.05 6.41
N ARG A 58 -12.34 4.03 7.27
CA ARG A 58 -11.17 3.81 8.13
C ARG A 58 -9.89 3.61 7.33
N ILE A 59 -9.92 2.77 6.29
CA ILE A 59 -8.78 2.55 5.39
C ILE A 59 -8.35 3.87 4.72
N GLN A 60 -9.31 4.63 4.19
CA GLN A 60 -9.01 5.92 3.54
C GLN A 60 -8.42 6.93 4.50
N ARG A 61 -8.99 7.02 5.72
CA ARG A 61 -8.49 7.91 6.77
C ARG A 61 -7.04 7.60 7.13
N GLU A 62 -6.70 6.33 7.33
CA GLU A 62 -5.33 5.95 7.68
C GLU A 62 -4.35 6.12 6.53
N LEU A 63 -4.76 5.86 5.29
CA LEU A 63 -3.90 6.16 4.13
C LEU A 63 -3.58 7.66 4.02
N VAL A 64 -4.56 8.53 4.31
CA VAL A 64 -4.36 9.99 4.33
C VAL A 64 -3.47 10.41 5.51
N SER A 65 -3.61 9.79 6.68
CA SER A 65 -2.80 10.07 7.88
C SER A 65 -1.33 9.74 7.64
N LEU A 66 -1.04 8.58 7.02
CA LEU A 66 0.31 8.14 6.64
C LEU A 66 0.95 9.06 5.62
N ASN A 67 0.20 9.47 4.59
CA ASN A 67 0.71 10.38 3.56
C ASN A 67 1.13 11.73 4.14
N ARG A 68 0.36 12.24 5.13
CA ARG A 68 0.68 13.49 5.82
C ARG A 68 1.91 13.37 6.74
N THR A 69 2.21 12.19 7.27
CA THR A 69 3.23 11.98 8.31
C THR A 69 4.57 11.50 7.76
N ILE A 70 4.57 10.71 6.67
CA ILE A 70 5.78 10.03 6.16
C ILE A 70 6.31 10.65 4.85
N PHE A 71 5.47 11.34 4.07
CA PHE A 71 5.83 11.86 2.75
C PHE A 71 5.82 13.40 2.64
N VAL A 72 5.68 14.12 3.76
CA VAL A 72 5.73 15.60 3.85
C VAL A 72 6.97 16.10 4.64
N LEU A 73 7.93 15.21 4.91
CA LEU A 73 9.32 15.56 5.22
C LEU A 73 10.19 15.28 3.98
#